data_AF-A0A081RPB3-F1
#
_entry.id   AF-A0A081RPB3-F1
#
_cell.length_a   1.000
_cell.length_b   1.000
_cell.length_c   1.000
_cell.angle_alpha   90.00
_cell.angle_beta   90.00
_cell.angle_gamma   90.00
#
_symmetry.space_group_name_H-M   'P 1'
#
loop_
_entity.id
_entity.type
_entity.pdbx_description
1 polymer ?
#
loop_
_entity_poly.entity_id
_entity_poly.type
_entity_poly.pdbx_seq_one_letter_code
_entity_poly.pdbx_strand_id
1 'polypeptide(L)'
;MLVYKCDFCGSSFGDRVCYFCEKNCCTSCMTDDRTRCKECYIHKRKLSVKQLVRKNRLVFVFIGFLWFYAVFPGPFMPGLEGGFYVISVVAAVLILIPVCLAMFFWSLNPPKSDVKKRK
;
A
#
# COMPACT_ATOMS: atom_id res chain seq x y z
N MET A 1 -1.72 8.51 -30.48
CA MET A 1 -2.07 7.56 -29.40
C MET A 1 -0.98 6.51 -29.33
N LEU A 2 -0.32 6.35 -28.18
CA LEU A 2 0.55 5.19 -27.97
C LEU A 2 -0.34 3.95 -27.83
N VAL A 3 -0.18 2.99 -28.75
CA VAL A 3 -0.92 1.73 -28.71
C VAL A 3 -0.20 0.78 -27.77
N TYR A 4 -0.79 0.57 -26.59
CA TYR A 4 -0.25 -0.39 -25.61
C TYR A 4 -0.76 -1.80 -25.92
N LYS A 5 0.16 -2.76 -26.05
CA LYS A 5 -0.20 -4.17 -26.22
C LYS A 5 -0.48 -4.83 -24.86
N CYS A 6 -1.43 -5.75 -24.85
CA CYS A 6 -1.74 -6.60 -23.70
C CYS A 6 -0.69 -7.70 -23.58
N ASP A 7 -0.12 -7.87 -22.38
CA ASP A 7 0.95 -8.84 -22.12
C ASP A 7 0.46 -10.31 -22.07
N PHE A 8 -0.86 -10.53 -22.13
CA PHE A 8 -1.48 -11.86 -22.00
C PHE A 8 -2.04 -12.38 -23.32
N CYS A 9 -2.78 -11.54 -24.06
CA CYS A 9 -3.43 -11.92 -25.32
C CYS A 9 -2.85 -11.24 -26.56
N GLY A 10 -1.89 -10.32 -26.40
CA GLY A 10 -1.28 -9.60 -27.53
C GLY A 10 -2.15 -8.53 -28.19
N SER A 11 -3.38 -8.31 -27.70
CA SER A 11 -4.29 -7.29 -28.25
C SER A 11 -3.72 -5.87 -28.09
N SER A 12 -4.05 -4.99 -29.03
CA SER A 12 -3.65 -3.57 -29.04
C SER A 12 -4.39 -2.68 -28.01
N PHE A 13 -5.20 -3.27 -27.13
CA PHE A 13 -6.05 -2.60 -26.16
C PHE A 13 -5.54 -2.77 -24.72
N GLY A 14 -4.23 -2.76 -24.50
CA GLY A 14 -3.60 -2.88 -23.18
C GLY A 14 -3.60 -1.56 -22.38
N ASP A 15 -4.76 -0.91 -22.23
CA ASP A 15 -4.91 0.42 -21.60
C ASP A 15 -4.81 0.41 -20.07
N ARG A 16 -4.94 -0.77 -19.43
CA ARG A 16 -4.95 -0.91 -17.98
C ARG A 16 -3.71 -1.63 -17.47
N VAL A 17 -3.34 -1.33 -16.23
CA VAL A 17 -2.21 -1.98 -15.55
C VAL A 17 -2.75 -2.78 -14.38
N CYS A 18 -2.39 -4.06 -14.31
CA CYS A 18 -2.73 -4.90 -13.17
C CYS A 18 -1.98 -4.42 -11.91
N TYR A 19 -2.69 -4.25 -10.79
CA TYR A 19 -2.08 -3.74 -9.56
C TYR A 19 -0.99 -4.66 -8.99
N PHE A 20 -1.15 -5.99 -9.13
CA PHE A 20 -0.30 -6.99 -8.49
C PHE A 20 0.95 -7.36 -9.30
N CYS A 21 0.82 -7.44 -10.63
CA CYS A 21 1.93 -7.83 -11.50
C CYS A 21 2.49 -6.67 -12.33
N GLU A 22 1.87 -5.49 -12.29
CA GLU A 22 2.28 -4.28 -13.04
C GLU A 22 2.38 -4.47 -14.56
N LYS A 23 1.76 -5.53 -15.10
CA LYS A 23 1.62 -5.83 -16.52
C LYS A 23 0.44 -5.10 -17.15
N ASN A 24 0.53 -4.81 -18.45
CA ASN A 24 -0.55 -4.23 -19.23
C ASN A 24 -1.61 -5.30 -19.55
N CYS A 25 -2.88 -4.99 -19.28
CA CYS A 25 -4.03 -5.83 -19.55
C CYS A 25 -5.07 -5.08 -20.37
N CYS A 26 -5.72 -5.79 -21.28
CA CYS A 26 -7.01 -5.39 -21.83
C CYS A 26 -8.14 -5.68 -20.84
N THR A 27 -9.30 -5.07 -21.09
CA THR A 27 -10.52 -5.26 -20.29
C THR A 27 -10.97 -6.72 -20.20
N SER A 28 -10.77 -7.53 -21.24
CA SER A 28 -11.17 -8.94 -21.26
C SER A 28 -10.25 -9.87 -20.44
N CYS A 29 -8.98 -9.51 -20.26
CA CYS A 29 -8.02 -10.25 -19.44
C CYS A 29 -8.01 -9.80 -17.96
N MET A 30 -8.73 -8.72 -17.64
CA MET A 30 -8.90 -8.20 -16.29
C MET A 30 -10.09 -8.87 -15.59
N THR A 31 -10.10 -8.86 -14.25
CA THR A 31 -11.29 -9.24 -13.47
C THR A 31 -12.32 -8.11 -13.49
N ASP A 32 -13.59 -8.41 -13.16
CA ASP A 32 -14.67 -7.41 -13.12
C ASP A 32 -14.40 -6.25 -12.14
N ASP A 33 -13.69 -6.53 -11.05
CA ASP A 33 -13.24 -5.51 -10.09
C ASP A 33 -12.26 -4.49 -10.68
N ARG A 34 -11.68 -4.77 -11.85
CA ARG A 34 -10.69 -3.94 -12.54
C ARG A 34 -9.43 -3.63 -11.71
N THR A 35 -9.15 -4.44 -10.68
CA THR A 35 -7.96 -4.29 -9.82
C THR A 35 -6.85 -5.24 -10.22
N ARG A 36 -7.19 -6.44 -10.72
CA ARG A 36 -6.24 -7.52 -11.01
C ARG A 36 -6.54 -8.24 -12.32
N CYS A 37 -5.53 -8.90 -12.87
CA CYS A 37 -5.71 -9.79 -14.02
C CYS A 37 -6.22 -11.17 -13.59
N LYS A 38 -6.81 -11.91 -14.53
CA LYS A 38 -7.32 -13.28 -14.28
C LYS A 38 -6.23 -14.23 -13.75
N GLU A 39 -5.02 -14.14 -14.29
CA GLU A 39 -3.89 -14.97 -13.83
C GLU A 39 -3.51 -14.69 -12.37
N CYS A 40 -3.47 -13.41 -11.97
CA CYS A 40 -3.20 -13.03 -10.57
C CYS A 40 -4.35 -13.41 -9.64
N TYR A 41 -5.59 -13.42 -10.14
CA TYR A 41 -6.75 -13.87 -9.37
C TYR A 41 -6.69 -15.38 -9.09
N ILE A 42 -6.39 -16.20 -10.11
CA ILE A 42 -6.28 -17.66 -9.98
C ILE A 42 -5.13 -18.04 -9.02
N HIS A 43 -3.97 -17.41 -9.16
CA HIS A 43 -2.79 -17.69 -8.33
C HIS A 43 -2.84 -17.03 -6.94
N LYS A 44 -3.93 -16.31 -6.61
CA LYS A 44 -4.08 -15.55 -5.35
C LYS A 44 -2.83 -14.74 -4.99
N ARG A 45 -2.23 -14.09 -6.00
CA ARG A 45 -0.95 -13.38 -5.84
C ARG A 45 -1.12 -12.24 -4.84
N LYS A 46 -0.26 -12.20 -3.82
CA LYS A 46 -0.18 -11.11 -2.84
C LYS A 46 0.86 -10.09 -3.27
N LEU A 47 0.69 -8.84 -2.87
CA LEU A 47 1.74 -7.83 -3.07
C LEU A 47 2.97 -8.19 -2.23
N SER A 48 4.15 -8.09 -2.82
CA SER A 48 5.39 -8.19 -2.05
C SER A 48 5.49 -6.99 -1.09
N VAL A 49 6.06 -7.19 0.10
CA VAL A 49 6.30 -6.13 1.09
C VAL A 49 7.05 -4.95 0.45
N LYS A 50 8.02 -5.22 -0.44
CA LYS A 50 8.77 -4.19 -1.16
C LYS A 50 7.87 -3.34 -2.07
N GLN A 51 6.92 -3.95 -2.76
CA GLN A 51 5.97 -3.23 -3.63
C GLN A 51 4.97 -2.43 -2.79
N LEU A 52 4.50 -3.00 -1.68
CA LEU A 52 3.58 -2.34 -0.76
C LEU A 52 4.22 -1.07 -0.17
N VAL A 53 5.45 -1.17 0.34
CA VAL A 53 6.21 -0.01 0.85
C VAL A 53 6.48 1.01 -0.25
N ARG A 54 6.81 0.57 -1.47
CA ARG A 54 7.09 1.49 -2.58
C ARG A 54 5.85 2.29 -3.00
N LYS A 55 4.67 1.66 -3.05
CA LYS A 55 3.41 2.34 -3.41
C LYS A 55 2.92 3.27 -2.30
N ASN A 56 3.14 2.88 -1.04
CA ASN A 56 2.64 3.57 0.13
C ASN A 56 3.73 4.37 0.86
N ARG A 57 4.83 4.71 0.18
CA ARG A 57 6.00 5.37 0.80
C ARG A 57 5.60 6.63 1.57
N LEU A 58 4.68 7.42 1.02
CA LEU A 58 4.19 8.65 1.65
C LEU A 58 3.44 8.37 2.97
N VAL A 59 2.65 7.29 3.03
CA VAL A 59 1.96 6.87 4.26
C VAL A 59 2.97 6.46 5.33
N PHE A 60 3.99 5.68 4.98
CA PHE A 60 5.03 5.28 5.94
C PHE A 60 5.84 6.47 6.47
N VAL A 61 6.17 7.43 5.61
CA VAL A 61 6.84 8.67 6.03
C VAL A 61 5.96 9.46 6.99
N PHE A 62 4.67 9.61 6.68
CA PHE A 62 3.72 10.32 7.53
C PHE A 62 3.55 9.65 8.91
N ILE A 63 3.41 8.33 8.94
CA ILE A 63 3.28 7.56 10.18
C ILE A 63 4.57 7.64 10.99
N GLY A 64 5.73 7.52 10.36
CA GLY A 64 7.03 7.68 11.02
C GLY A 64 7.21 9.07 11.62
N PHE A 65 6.77 10.11 10.90
CA PHE A 65 6.81 11.48 11.40
C PHE A 65 5.88 11.68 12.60
N LEU A 66 4.64 11.19 12.53
CA LEU A 66 3.70 11.25 13.66
C LEU A 66 4.21 10.47 14.87
N TRP A 67 4.78 9.28 14.64
CA TRP A 67 5.35 8.46 15.71
C TRP A 67 6.53 9.18 16.38
N PHE A 68 7.43 9.76 15.58
CA PHE A 68 8.54 10.54 16.10
C PHE A 68 8.04 11.76 16.89
N TYR A 69 7.05 12.49 16.36
CA TYR A 69 6.42 13.61 17.06
C TYR A 69 5.75 13.18 18.38
N ALA A 70 5.14 12.00 18.45
CA ALA A 70 4.50 11.51 19.67
C ALA A 70 5.50 11.07 20.75
N VAL A 71 6.64 10.52 20.35
CA VAL A 71 7.63 9.94 21.28
C VAL A 71 8.74 10.94 21.66
N PHE A 72 9.18 11.78 20.71
CA PHE A 72 10.31 12.71 20.88
C PHE A 72 10.14 13.83 21.92
N PRO A 73 8.95 14.38 22.23
CA PRO A 73 8.83 15.42 23.26
C PRO A 73 9.06 14.86 24.68
N GLY A 74 8.88 13.55 24.89
CA GLY A 74 8.97 12.91 26.20
C GLY A 74 10.33 13.05 26.91
N PRO A 75 11.48 12.73 26.29
CA PRO A 75 12.78 12.79 26.96
C PRO A 75 13.35 14.20 27.18
N PHE A 76 12.77 15.24 26.57
CA PHE A 76 13.34 16.60 26.58
C PHE A 76 12.48 17.65 27.32
N MET A 77 11.35 17.26 27.93
CA MET A 77 10.55 18.14 28.77
C MET A 77 10.97 18.01 30.24
N PRO A 78 11.79 18.93 30.79
CA PRO A 78 12.15 18.90 32.21
C PRO A 78 10.92 19.17 33.08
N GLY A 79 10.72 18.35 34.13
CA GLY A 79 9.59 18.46 35.06
C GLY A 79 8.45 17.47 34.84
N LEU A 80 8.58 16.56 33.87
CA LEU A 80 7.58 15.53 33.57
C LEU A 80 7.84 14.25 34.40
N GLU A 81 6.79 13.65 34.96
CA GLU A 81 6.92 12.37 35.69
C GLU A 81 7.54 11.28 34.79
N GLY A 82 8.49 10.51 35.33
CA GLY A 82 9.17 9.44 34.59
C GLY A 82 8.24 8.38 33.97
N GLY A 83 7.02 8.23 34.50
CA GLY A 83 5.98 7.37 33.94
C GLY A 83 5.40 7.86 32.61
N PHE A 84 5.40 9.17 32.35
CA PHE A 84 4.80 9.75 31.14
C PHE A 84 5.51 9.29 29.87
N TYR A 85 6.83 9.20 29.88
CA TYR A 85 7.62 8.70 28.75
C TYR A 85 7.25 7.25 28.43
N VAL A 86 7.18 6.39 29.45
CA VAL A 86 6.82 4.98 29.29
C VAL A 86 5.42 4.83 28.71
N ILE A 87 4.44 5.57 29.26
CA ILE A 87 3.05 5.57 28.76
C ILE A 87 2.98 6.03 27.31
N SER A 88 3.72 7.10 26.96
CA SER A 88 3.74 7.64 25.59
C SER A 88 4.32 6.65 24.59
N VAL A 89 5.41 5.95 24.95
CA VAL A 89 6.00 4.90 24.09
C VAL A 89 5.04 3.72 23.92
N VAL A 90 4.40 3.26 24.99
CA VAL A 90 3.42 2.16 24.93
C VAL A 90 2.24 2.54 24.03
N ALA A 91 1.69 3.74 24.20
CA ALA A 91 0.61 4.25 23.36
C ALA A 91 1.03 4.33 21.89
N ALA A 92 2.24 4.81 21.60
CA ALA A 92 2.77 4.90 20.24
C ALA A 92 2.92 3.51 19.59
N VAL A 93 3.30 2.47 20.34
CA VAL A 93 3.36 1.08 19.84
C VAL A 93 1.96 0.52 19.59
N LEU A 94 1.00 0.76 20.48
CA LEU A 94 -0.38 0.28 20.31
C LEU A 94 -1.04 0.87 19.05
N ILE A 95 -0.77 2.13 18.73
CA ILE A 95 -1.28 2.80 17.52
C ILE A 95 -0.69 2.18 16.22
N LEU A 96 0.47 1.50 16.28
CA LEU A 96 1.02 0.79 15.12
C LEU A 96 0.23 -0.48 14.76
N ILE A 97 -0.51 -1.08 15.69
CA ILE A 97 -1.29 -2.30 15.43
C ILE A 97 -2.33 -2.11 14.31
N PRO A 98 -3.25 -1.12 14.36
CA PRO A 98 -4.20 -0.89 13.29
C PRO A 98 -3.51 -0.49 11.97
N VAL A 99 -2.37 0.19 12.02
CA VAL A 99 -1.55 0.49 10.83
C VAL A 99 -1.06 -0.80 10.17
N CYS A 100 -0.47 -1.71 10.94
CA CYS A 100 0.02 -2.99 10.43
C CYS A 100 -1.11 -3.83 9.81
N LEU A 101 -2.28 -3.89 10.45
CA LEU A 101 -3.46 -4.59 9.93
C LEU A 101 -3.97 -3.94 8.63
N ALA A 102 -4.05 -2.60 8.59
CA ALA A 102 -4.45 -1.88 7.39
C ALA A 102 -3.50 -2.20 6.22
N MET A 103 -2.19 -2.19 6.45
CA MET A 103 -1.19 -2.54 5.43
C MET A 103 -1.32 -4.00 4.97
N PHE A 104 -1.62 -4.93 5.89
CA PHE A 104 -1.86 -6.33 5.54
C PHE A 104 -3.08 -6.48 4.63
N PHE A 105 -4.21 -5.85 4.96
CA PHE A 105 -5.40 -5.89 4.11
C PHE A 105 -5.18 -5.20 2.76
N TRP A 106 -4.43 -4.10 2.74
CA TRP A 106 -4.04 -3.40 1.51
C TRP A 106 -3.20 -4.28 0.57
N SER A 107 -2.39 -5.20 1.12
CA SER A 107 -1.63 -6.17 0.32
C SER A 107 -2.49 -7.23 -0.37
N LEU A 108 -3.69 -7.49 0.17
CA LEU A 108 -4.66 -8.47 -0.35
C LEU A 108 -5.70 -7.81 -1.27
N ASN A 109 -6.19 -6.65 -0.86
CA ASN A 109 -7.27 -5.91 -1.50
C ASN A 109 -6.90 -4.43 -1.58
N PRO A 110 -6.31 -3.98 -2.69
CA PRO A 110 -5.98 -2.57 -2.86
C PRO A 110 -7.23 -1.70 -3.01
N PRO A 111 -7.21 -0.45 -2.53
CA PRO A 111 -8.23 0.53 -2.77
C PRO A 111 -8.25 0.91 -4.25
N LYS A 112 -9.43 1.32 -4.72
CA LYS A 112 -9.65 1.69 -6.12
C LYS A 112 -8.78 2.87 -6.57
N SER A 113 -8.35 3.72 -5.65
CA SER A 113 -7.46 4.87 -5.91
C SER A 113 -6.11 4.47 -6.49
N ASP A 114 -5.62 3.26 -6.18
CA ASP A 114 -4.30 2.82 -6.62
C ASP A 114 -4.33 2.11 -7.99
N VAL A 115 -5.53 1.90 -8.54
CA VAL A 115 -5.71 1.31 -9.87
C VAL A 115 -5.37 2.37 -10.91
N LYS A 116 -4.26 2.17 -11.62
CA LYS A 116 -3.80 3.08 -12.67
C LYS A 116 -4.34 2.67 -14.03
N LYS A 117 -4.80 3.66 -14.77
CA LYS A 117 -4.93 3.59 -16.23
C LYS A 117 -3.65 4.14 -16.86
N ARG A 118 -3.17 3.54 -17.94
CA ARG A 118 -2.14 4.18 -18.77
C ARG A 118 -2.77 5.44 -19.37
N LYS A 119 -2.08 6.57 -19.21
CA LYS A 119 -2.40 7.83 -19.90
C LYS A 119 -1.60 7.88 -21.19
#